data_AF-A0A821KC23-F1
#
_entry.id   AF-A0A821KC23-F1
#
_cell.length_a   1.000
_cell.length_b   1.000
_cell.length_c   1.000
_cell.angle_alpha   90.00
_cell.angle_beta   90.00
_cell.angle_gamma   90.00
#
_symmetry.space_group_name_H-M   'P 1'
#
loop_
_entity.id
_entity.type
_entity.pdbx_description
1 polymer ?
#
loop_
_entity_poly.entity_id
_entity_poly.type
_entity_poly.pdbx_seq_one_letter_code
_entity_poly.pdbx_strand_id
1 'polypeptide(L)'
;MFERASVVLKGNNINSNSFEIQFVVYRNYNSQEDKILQHSPWETKSDNLRAFMNAITVEGGWGNEAIEIGLWHANQENERENITQVILIGDAPPNTKADIKDKRQRYGEDYWKTTKFAQTTYYEDELAKLTSNKIPVHAFFVDSRAEQSFKHIAERTGGRSQPLDINSSSGSQMLTDLVTEEILRNVGGSSKGNALVEAYRKKFGKSYAQ
;
A
#
# COMPACT_ATOMS: atom_id res chain seq x y z
N MET A 1 10.50 -7.67 -6.86
CA MET A 1 10.86 -6.51 -6.01
C MET A 1 12.06 -6.81 -5.11
N PHE A 2 11.96 -7.69 -4.10
CA PHE A 2 13.02 -7.99 -3.12
C PHE A 2 14.38 -8.31 -3.73
N GLU A 3 14.42 -9.20 -4.71
CA GLU A 3 15.65 -9.57 -5.39
C GLU A 3 16.30 -8.37 -6.09
N ARG A 4 15.52 -7.59 -6.84
CA ARG A 4 16.05 -6.42 -7.56
C ARG A 4 16.54 -5.32 -6.60
N ALA A 5 15.79 -5.05 -5.53
CA ALA A 5 16.23 -4.14 -4.47
C ALA A 5 17.55 -4.63 -3.85
N SER A 6 17.60 -5.91 -3.46
CA SER A 6 18.79 -6.54 -2.87
C SER A 6 20.03 -6.43 -3.77
N VAL A 7 19.86 -6.63 -5.07
CA VAL A 7 20.95 -6.52 -6.05
C VAL A 7 21.50 -5.09 -6.10
N VAL A 8 20.63 -4.08 -6.08
CA VAL A 8 21.05 -2.67 -6.08
C VAL A 8 21.72 -2.29 -4.76
N LEU A 9 21.14 -2.69 -3.63
CA LEU A 9 21.69 -2.41 -2.29
C LEU A 9 23.09 -3.01 -2.12
N LYS A 10 23.25 -4.31 -2.46
CA LYS A 10 24.57 -4.98 -2.41
C LYS A 10 25.59 -4.31 -3.32
N GLY A 11 25.18 -3.93 -4.55
CA GLY A 11 26.05 -3.22 -5.48
C GLY A 11 26.50 -1.83 -5.01
N ASN A 12 25.84 -1.28 -3.98
CA ASN A 12 26.17 0.01 -3.37
C ASN A 12 26.69 -0.14 -1.92
N ASN A 13 27.13 -1.34 -1.53
CA ASN A 13 27.63 -1.66 -0.19
C ASN A 13 26.61 -1.37 0.94
N ILE A 14 25.32 -1.56 0.67
CA ILE A 14 24.24 -1.48 1.65
C ILE A 14 23.74 -2.91 1.94
N ASN A 15 23.44 -3.20 3.21
CA ASN A 15 22.88 -4.49 3.62
C ASN A 15 21.55 -4.75 2.87
N SER A 16 21.40 -5.90 2.22
CA SER A 16 20.16 -6.22 1.50
C SER A 16 18.94 -6.42 2.40
N ASN A 17 19.16 -6.61 3.71
CA ASN A 17 18.11 -6.75 4.71
C ASN A 17 17.81 -5.41 5.40
N SER A 18 18.14 -4.28 4.78
CA SER A 18 17.92 -2.93 5.34
C SER A 18 16.48 -2.42 5.19
N PHE A 19 15.55 -3.27 4.77
CA PHE A 19 14.14 -2.94 4.62
C PHE A 19 13.28 -4.18 4.87
N GLU A 20 12.05 -3.93 5.29
CA GLU A 20 11.01 -4.93 5.46
C GLU A 20 9.74 -4.47 4.74
N ILE A 21 8.92 -5.42 4.32
CA ILE A 21 7.64 -5.16 3.67
C ILE A 21 6.57 -6.02 4.32
N GLN A 22 5.43 -5.41 4.60
CA GLN A 22 4.18 -6.09 4.89
C GLN A 22 3.22 -5.92 3.71
N PHE A 23 2.53 -6.99 3.32
CA PHE A 23 1.45 -6.91 2.33
C PHE A 23 0.11 -6.92 3.05
N VAL A 24 -0.76 -5.97 2.69
CA VAL A 24 -2.06 -5.77 3.32
C VAL A 24 -3.15 -5.84 2.26
N VAL A 25 -4.19 -6.60 2.54
CA VAL A 25 -5.41 -6.71 1.73
C VAL A 25 -6.53 -6.10 2.55
N TYR A 26 -7.10 -5.01 2.04
CA TYR A 26 -8.34 -4.45 2.54
C TYR A 26 -9.48 -4.77 1.58
N ARG A 27 -10.68 -4.97 2.11
CA ARG A 27 -11.91 -5.20 1.34
C ARG A 27 -12.98 -4.20 1.76
N ASN A 28 -14.21 -4.66 1.98
CA ASN A 28 -15.34 -3.81 2.33
C ASN A 28 -16.17 -4.41 3.46
N TYR A 29 -17.13 -3.64 3.97
CA TYR A 29 -18.02 -4.04 5.07
C TYR A 29 -19.02 -5.17 4.73
N ASN A 30 -18.99 -5.70 3.51
CA ASN A 30 -19.60 -6.99 3.17
C ASN A 30 -18.68 -8.19 3.44
N SER A 31 -17.52 -7.96 4.04
CA SER A 31 -16.58 -8.97 4.55
C SER A 31 -16.59 -8.94 6.08
N GLN A 32 -16.46 -10.12 6.70
CA GLN A 32 -16.30 -10.26 8.16
C GLN A 32 -14.94 -9.72 8.63
N GLU A 33 -14.76 -9.55 9.94
CA GLU A 33 -13.55 -9.00 10.57
C GLU A 33 -12.24 -9.64 10.07
N ASP A 34 -12.21 -10.97 9.92
CA ASP A 34 -11.03 -11.72 9.48
C ASP A 34 -10.71 -11.53 8.00
N LYS A 35 -11.67 -11.01 7.22
CA LYS A 35 -11.56 -10.82 5.76
C LYS A 35 -11.52 -9.37 5.33
N ILE A 36 -12.18 -8.44 6.04
CA ILE A 36 -12.16 -7.01 5.69
C ILE A 36 -10.72 -6.47 5.71
N LEU A 37 -9.85 -7.05 6.53
CA LEU A 37 -8.42 -6.79 6.58
C LEU A 37 -7.64 -8.08 6.81
N GLN A 38 -6.74 -8.40 5.89
CA GLN A 38 -5.73 -9.45 6.06
C GLN A 38 -4.35 -8.85 5.80
N HIS A 39 -3.33 -9.29 6.53
CA HIS A 39 -1.97 -8.84 6.30
C HIS A 39 -0.96 -9.97 6.53
N SER A 40 0.19 -9.89 5.86
CA SER A 40 1.34 -10.74 6.14
C SER A 40 2.04 -10.29 7.43
N PRO A 41 3.01 -11.07 7.93
CA PRO A 41 4.08 -10.53 8.77
C PRO A 41 4.95 -9.51 7.99
N TRP A 42 5.80 -8.79 8.71
CA TRP A 42 6.90 -8.02 8.10
C TRP A 42 7.97 -8.99 7.60
N GLU A 43 8.42 -8.78 6.37
CA GLU A 43 9.34 -9.70 5.70
C GLU A 43 10.52 -8.97 5.05
N THR A 44 11.73 -9.49 5.26
CA THR A 44 12.95 -9.10 4.54
C THR A 44 13.17 -9.91 3.26
N LYS A 45 12.33 -10.92 3.00
CA LYS A 45 12.46 -11.88 1.88
C LYS A 45 11.09 -12.18 1.26
N SER A 46 11.11 -12.66 0.01
CA SER A 46 9.88 -12.84 -0.77
C SER A 46 9.05 -14.09 -0.44
N ASP A 47 9.63 -15.11 0.19
CA ASP A 47 9.03 -16.46 0.19
C ASP A 47 7.72 -16.50 0.99
N ASN A 48 7.74 -15.97 2.21
CA ASN A 48 6.55 -15.88 3.06
C ASN A 48 5.51 -14.92 2.47
N LEU A 49 5.95 -13.81 1.88
CA LEU A 49 5.04 -12.87 1.22
C LEU A 49 4.34 -13.52 0.03
N ARG A 50 5.07 -14.29 -0.78
CA ARG A 50 4.51 -15.07 -1.90
C ARG A 50 3.53 -16.12 -1.38
N ALA A 51 3.86 -16.83 -0.30
CA ALA A 51 2.96 -17.81 0.30
C ALA A 51 1.67 -17.16 0.79
N PHE A 52 1.76 -16.01 1.46
CA PHE A 52 0.59 -15.22 1.87
C PHE A 52 -0.24 -14.79 0.66
N MET A 53 0.37 -14.15 -0.34
CA MET A 53 -0.33 -13.66 -1.53
C MET A 53 -1.03 -14.79 -2.31
N ASN A 54 -0.40 -15.97 -2.41
CA ASN A 54 -0.99 -17.13 -3.08
C ASN A 54 -2.24 -17.68 -2.37
N ALA A 55 -2.38 -17.43 -1.07
CA ALA A 55 -3.54 -17.84 -0.28
C ALA A 55 -4.70 -16.84 -0.35
N ILE A 56 -4.49 -15.64 -0.91
CA ILE A 56 -5.52 -14.62 -1.03
C ILE A 56 -6.41 -14.90 -2.25
N THR A 57 -7.71 -14.97 -2.01
CA THR A 57 -8.74 -15.04 -3.05
C THR A 57 -9.48 -13.71 -3.18
N VAL A 58 -9.95 -13.43 -4.40
CA VAL A 58 -10.86 -12.30 -4.66
C VAL A 58 -12.20 -12.60 -3.99
N GLU A 59 -12.61 -11.73 -3.06
CA GLU A 59 -13.89 -11.79 -2.37
C GLU A 59 -14.27 -10.40 -1.85
N GLY A 60 -15.56 -10.17 -1.60
CA GLY A 60 -16.08 -8.88 -1.17
C GLY A 60 -16.19 -7.86 -2.31
N GLY A 61 -16.27 -6.58 -1.93
CA GLY A 61 -16.37 -5.43 -2.84
C GLY A 61 -17.79 -4.87 -2.89
N TRP A 62 -17.92 -3.54 -2.82
CA TRP A 62 -19.22 -2.88 -2.73
C TRP A 62 -19.21 -1.42 -3.23
N GLY A 63 -18.59 -1.17 -4.39
CA GLY A 63 -18.54 0.17 -4.99
C GLY A 63 -17.27 0.92 -4.58
N ASN A 64 -17.38 1.90 -3.69
CA ASN A 64 -16.22 2.48 -3.00
C ASN A 64 -15.68 1.47 -1.99
N GLU A 65 -14.38 1.48 -1.71
CA GLU A 65 -13.70 0.46 -0.89
C GLU A 65 -13.24 0.97 0.47
N ALA A 66 -13.05 0.06 1.43
CA ALA A 66 -12.72 0.43 2.82
C ALA A 66 -11.22 0.76 2.99
N ILE A 67 -10.74 1.74 2.22
CA ILE A 67 -9.36 2.24 2.28
C ILE A 67 -9.02 2.74 3.70
N GLU A 68 -10.01 3.28 4.42
CA GLU A 68 -9.87 3.68 5.82
C GLU A 68 -9.38 2.55 6.72
N ILE A 69 -9.77 1.30 6.43
CA ILE A 69 -9.33 0.13 7.19
C ILE A 69 -7.86 -0.21 6.90
N GLY A 70 -7.42 -0.05 5.65
CA GLY A 70 -6.02 -0.19 5.27
C GLY A 70 -5.13 0.89 5.90
N LEU A 71 -5.58 2.15 5.88
CA LEU A 71 -4.84 3.26 6.50
C LEU A 71 -4.85 3.18 8.03
N TRP A 72 -5.95 2.75 8.63
CA TRP A 72 -6.03 2.45 10.06
C TRP A 72 -4.95 1.43 10.45
N HIS A 73 -4.85 0.32 9.72
CA HIS A 73 -3.83 -0.70 9.97
C HIS A 73 -2.42 -0.13 9.88
N ALA A 74 -2.15 0.72 8.88
CA ALA A 74 -0.85 1.39 8.76
C ALA A 74 -0.53 2.29 9.96
N ASN A 75 -1.51 3.03 10.49
CA ASN A 75 -1.33 3.80 11.73
C ASN A 75 -1.07 2.90 12.94
N GLN A 76 -1.78 1.77 13.05
CA GLN A 76 -1.55 0.81 14.13
C GLN A 76 -0.15 0.20 14.07
N GLU A 77 0.32 -0.18 12.88
CA GLU A 77 1.69 -0.69 12.74
C GLU A 77 2.71 0.41 13.07
N ASN A 78 2.47 1.65 12.64
CA ASN A 78 3.35 2.78 12.99
C ASN A 78 3.43 3.06 14.50
N GLU A 79 2.32 2.90 15.23
CA GLU A 79 2.29 3.04 16.70
C GLU A 79 3.11 1.96 17.40
N ARG A 80 3.23 0.77 16.79
CA ARG A 80 4.03 -0.35 17.31
C ARG A 80 5.51 -0.19 16.97
N GLU A 81 5.80 0.08 15.71
CA GLU A 81 7.13 0.33 15.18
C GLU A 81 7.03 1.26 13.97
N ASN A 82 7.82 2.34 13.96
CA ASN A 82 7.69 3.38 12.94
C ASN A 82 7.83 2.80 11.53
N ILE A 83 6.77 2.93 10.73
CA ILE A 83 6.84 2.63 9.30
C ILE A 83 7.31 3.86 8.55
N THR A 84 7.92 3.65 7.38
CA THR A 84 8.55 4.76 6.65
C THR A 84 7.74 5.24 5.45
N GLN A 85 6.77 4.47 4.99
CA GLN A 85 5.91 4.77 3.84
C GLN A 85 4.75 3.76 3.74
N VAL A 86 3.70 4.15 3.02
CA VAL A 86 2.59 3.27 2.60
C VAL A 86 2.51 3.27 1.07
N ILE A 87 2.31 2.10 0.46
CA ILE A 87 2.00 1.97 -0.96
C ILE A 87 0.54 1.49 -1.08
N LEU A 88 -0.36 2.39 -1.46
CA LEU A 88 -1.77 2.13 -1.67
C LEU A 88 -2.02 1.81 -3.16
N ILE A 89 -2.68 0.68 -3.41
CA ILE A 89 -3.09 0.25 -4.75
C ILE A 89 -4.58 -0.09 -4.71
N GLY A 90 -5.33 0.33 -5.73
CA GLY A 90 -6.75 0.05 -5.83
C GLY A 90 -7.38 0.63 -7.10
N ASP A 91 -8.60 0.21 -7.39
CA ASP A 91 -9.42 0.60 -8.55
C ASP A 91 -10.64 1.45 -8.16
N ALA A 92 -10.89 1.63 -6.86
CA ALA A 92 -12.05 2.35 -6.36
C ALA A 92 -11.65 3.44 -5.33
N PRO A 93 -12.44 4.53 -5.25
CA PRO A 93 -12.26 5.56 -4.23
C PRO A 93 -12.63 5.05 -2.83
N PRO A 94 -12.23 5.77 -1.75
CA PRO A 94 -12.57 5.42 -0.38
C PRO A 94 -14.08 5.53 -0.13
N ASN A 95 -14.58 4.75 0.83
CA ASN A 95 -15.95 4.92 1.33
C ASN A 95 -16.17 6.33 1.89
N THR A 96 -17.33 6.92 1.58
CA THR A 96 -17.80 8.12 2.26
C THR A 96 -18.29 7.80 3.67
N LYS A 97 -18.49 8.84 4.50
CA LYS A 97 -19.09 8.65 5.84
C LYS A 97 -20.48 8.00 5.78
N ALA A 98 -21.25 8.33 4.74
CA ALA A 98 -22.56 7.72 4.51
C ALA A 98 -22.42 6.25 4.10
N ASP A 99 -21.48 5.92 3.22
CA ASP A 99 -21.20 4.53 2.82
C ASP A 99 -20.82 3.67 4.03
N ILE A 100 -19.94 4.16 4.90
CA ILE A 100 -19.51 3.41 6.09
C ILE A 100 -20.71 3.13 7.00
N LYS A 101 -21.54 4.15 7.26
CA LYS A 101 -22.73 4.00 8.11
C LYS A 101 -23.71 2.98 7.53
N ASP A 102 -23.97 3.02 6.23
CA ASP A 102 -24.89 2.14 5.53
C ASP A 102 -24.34 0.71 5.43
N LYS A 103 -23.13 0.55 4.90
CA LYS A 103 -22.53 -0.76 4.64
C LYS A 103 -22.24 -1.54 5.91
N ARG A 104 -21.93 -0.87 7.03
CA ARG A 104 -21.81 -1.51 8.35
C ARG A 104 -23.11 -2.19 8.80
N GLN A 105 -24.29 -1.73 8.35
CA GLN A 105 -25.57 -2.38 8.66
C GLN A 105 -25.67 -3.81 8.12
N ARG A 106 -24.80 -4.21 7.17
CA ARG A 106 -24.76 -5.58 6.63
C ARG A 106 -24.61 -6.64 7.71
N TYR A 107 -23.84 -6.34 8.76
CA TYR A 107 -23.66 -7.18 9.94
C TYR A 107 -24.21 -6.53 11.22
N GLY A 108 -24.51 -5.22 11.18
CA GLY A 108 -25.05 -4.46 12.30
C GLY A 108 -23.99 -3.97 13.29
N GLU A 109 -24.27 -2.88 14.00
CA GLU A 109 -23.31 -2.29 14.95
C GLU A 109 -22.99 -3.21 16.13
N ASP A 110 -23.91 -4.10 16.53
CA ASP A 110 -23.64 -5.04 17.62
C ASP A 110 -22.58 -6.08 17.23
N TYR A 111 -22.49 -6.45 15.95
CA TYR A 111 -21.37 -7.24 15.44
C TYR A 111 -20.07 -6.44 15.49
N TRP A 112 -20.04 -5.23 14.92
CA TRP A 112 -18.80 -4.46 14.83
C TRP A 112 -18.21 -4.10 16.20
N LYS A 113 -19.05 -3.82 17.20
CA LYS A 113 -18.62 -3.55 18.58
C LYS A 113 -17.79 -4.68 19.21
N THR A 114 -17.93 -5.92 18.73
CA THR A 114 -17.16 -7.07 19.23
C THR A 114 -15.87 -7.32 18.46
N THR A 115 -15.60 -6.53 17.41
CA THR A 115 -14.41 -6.67 16.54
C THR A 115 -13.36 -5.60 16.86
N LYS A 116 -12.15 -5.74 16.33
CA LYS A 116 -11.12 -4.69 16.33
C LYS A 116 -11.52 -3.43 15.55
N PHE A 117 -12.60 -3.47 14.78
CA PHE A 117 -13.18 -2.35 14.03
C PHE A 117 -14.42 -1.75 14.71
N ALA A 118 -14.52 -1.92 16.04
CA ALA A 118 -15.60 -1.36 16.85
C ALA A 118 -15.70 0.16 16.70
N GLN A 119 -14.56 0.85 16.76
CA GLN A 119 -14.51 2.29 16.51
C GLN A 119 -14.54 2.56 15.01
N THR A 120 -15.60 3.22 14.57
CA THR A 120 -15.69 3.72 13.19
C THR A 120 -14.57 4.72 12.92
N THR A 121 -13.93 4.58 11.76
CA THR A 121 -12.93 5.51 11.26
C THR A 121 -13.24 5.92 9.81
N TYR A 122 -12.56 6.94 9.34
CA TYR A 122 -12.73 7.53 8.01
C TYR A 122 -11.36 7.76 7.38
N TYR A 123 -11.27 7.69 6.05
CA TYR A 123 -9.98 7.75 5.38
C TYR A 123 -9.29 9.09 5.64
N GLU A 124 -10.03 10.20 5.77
CA GLU A 124 -9.47 11.52 6.06
C GLU A 124 -8.82 11.58 7.44
N ASP A 125 -9.42 10.93 8.44
CA ASP A 125 -8.91 10.93 9.81
C ASP A 125 -7.64 10.08 9.91
N GLU A 126 -7.63 8.91 9.28
CA GLU A 126 -6.42 8.06 9.24
C GLU A 126 -5.31 8.69 8.39
N LEU A 127 -5.67 9.37 7.30
CA LEU A 127 -4.72 10.12 6.47
C LEU A 127 -4.08 11.28 7.26
N ALA A 128 -4.87 12.01 8.05
CA ALA A 128 -4.36 13.09 8.89
C ALA A 128 -3.31 12.60 9.90
N LYS A 129 -3.51 11.41 10.49
CA LYS A 129 -2.53 10.79 11.38
C LYS A 129 -1.23 10.47 10.64
N LEU A 130 -1.31 9.83 9.47
CA LEU A 130 -0.12 9.53 8.64
C LEU A 130 0.62 10.80 8.23
N THR A 131 -0.09 11.85 7.83
CA THR A 131 0.48 13.17 7.53
C THR A 131 1.20 13.75 8.76
N SER A 132 0.59 13.69 9.94
CA SER A 132 1.18 14.21 11.19
C SER A 132 2.46 13.47 11.59
N ASN A 133 2.51 12.16 11.30
CA ASN A 133 3.67 11.30 11.52
C ASN A 133 4.69 11.37 10.36
N LYS A 134 4.45 12.20 9.34
CA LYS A 134 5.30 12.38 8.15
C LYS A 134 5.50 11.08 7.37
N ILE A 135 4.46 10.26 7.29
CA ILE A 135 4.47 8.99 6.56
C ILE A 135 3.82 9.23 5.19
N PRO A 136 4.58 9.18 4.09
CA PRO A 136 4.04 9.35 2.76
C PRO A 136 3.16 8.15 2.37
N VAL A 137 2.02 8.43 1.75
CA VAL A 137 1.16 7.42 1.10
C VAL A 137 1.32 7.57 -0.40
N HIS A 138 2.02 6.64 -1.04
CA HIS A 138 2.12 6.57 -2.48
C HIS A 138 0.92 5.80 -3.02
N ALA A 139 0.07 6.45 -3.82
CA ALA A 139 -1.25 5.96 -4.21
C ALA A 139 -1.35 5.73 -5.73
N PHE A 140 -1.43 4.46 -6.13
CA PHE A 140 -1.41 4.02 -7.51
C PHE A 140 -2.75 3.42 -7.91
N PHE A 141 -3.44 4.06 -8.85
CA PHE A 141 -4.80 3.69 -9.21
C PHE A 141 -4.83 2.83 -10.47
N VAL A 142 -5.61 1.76 -10.45
CA VAL A 142 -5.78 0.85 -11.59
C VAL A 142 -6.91 1.30 -12.52
N ASP A 143 -7.87 2.04 -11.98
CA ASP A 143 -9.03 2.57 -12.70
C ASP A 143 -9.19 4.07 -12.40
N SER A 144 -9.68 4.83 -13.38
CA SER A 144 -9.83 6.29 -13.26
C SER A 144 -10.85 6.72 -12.21
N ARG A 145 -11.76 5.82 -11.78
CA ARG A 145 -12.67 6.06 -10.64
C ARG A 145 -11.93 6.42 -9.36
N ALA A 146 -10.74 5.85 -9.14
CA ALA A 146 -9.94 6.10 -7.95
C ALA A 146 -9.05 7.36 -8.08
N GLU A 147 -8.81 7.84 -9.30
CA GLU A 147 -7.80 8.84 -9.63
C GLU A 147 -7.83 10.09 -8.73
N GLN A 148 -8.98 10.75 -8.63
CA GLN A 148 -9.11 11.99 -7.86
C GLN A 148 -8.76 11.77 -6.38
N SER A 149 -9.30 10.71 -5.79
CA SER A 149 -9.07 10.39 -4.38
C SER A 149 -7.64 9.94 -4.09
N PHE A 150 -7.03 9.17 -5.00
CA PHE A 150 -5.65 8.69 -4.86
C PHE A 150 -4.64 9.83 -5.02
N LYS A 151 -4.88 10.74 -5.98
CA LYS A 151 -4.09 11.99 -6.10
C LYS A 151 -4.17 12.81 -4.81
N HIS A 152 -5.37 13.01 -4.29
CA HIS A 152 -5.54 13.73 -3.03
C HIS A 152 -4.81 13.04 -1.87
N ILE A 153 -4.95 11.72 -1.68
CA ILE A 153 -4.25 10.96 -0.63
C ILE A 153 -2.72 11.15 -0.72
N ALA A 154 -2.16 11.02 -1.92
CA ALA A 154 -0.73 11.18 -2.13
C ALA A 154 -0.26 12.62 -1.86
N GLU A 155 -0.97 13.62 -2.40
CA GLU A 155 -0.62 15.03 -2.22
C GLU A 155 -0.63 15.45 -0.74
N ARG A 156 -1.63 15.01 0.04
CA ARG A 156 -1.73 15.36 1.47
C ARG A 156 -0.62 14.76 2.34
N THR A 157 0.05 13.71 1.87
CA THR A 157 1.10 13.01 2.62
C THR A 157 2.49 13.23 2.03
N GLY A 158 2.62 13.97 0.92
CA GLY A 158 3.88 14.11 0.18
C GLY A 158 4.28 12.84 -0.57
N GLY A 159 3.32 11.94 -0.82
CA GLY A 159 3.49 10.74 -1.63
C GLY A 159 3.41 11.00 -3.13
N ARG A 160 3.43 9.92 -3.91
CA ARG A 160 3.31 9.94 -5.37
C ARG A 160 1.99 9.32 -5.80
N SER A 161 1.40 9.83 -6.87
CA SER A 161 0.26 9.20 -7.51
C SER A 161 0.44 9.11 -9.02
N GLN A 162 0.09 7.95 -9.59
CA GLN A 162 0.14 7.68 -11.03
C GLN A 162 -0.75 6.47 -11.34
N PRO A 163 -1.25 6.34 -12.58
CA PRO A 163 -1.97 5.14 -13.00
C PRO A 163 -1.07 3.91 -12.95
N LEU A 164 -1.67 2.75 -12.68
CA LEU A 164 -1.03 1.44 -12.71
C LEU A 164 -1.81 0.53 -13.65
N ASP A 165 -1.29 0.34 -14.86
CA ASP A 165 -1.89 -0.56 -15.85
C ASP A 165 -1.47 -2.01 -15.59
N ILE A 166 -2.18 -2.68 -14.69
CA ILE A 166 -1.94 -4.08 -14.33
C ILE A 166 -2.33 -5.07 -15.43
N ASN A 167 -3.21 -4.66 -16.37
CA ASN A 167 -3.74 -5.53 -17.42
C ASN A 167 -2.83 -5.53 -18.66
N SER A 168 -1.92 -4.57 -18.80
CA SER A 168 -0.89 -4.61 -19.83
C SER A 168 0.05 -5.81 -19.65
N SER A 169 0.67 -6.24 -20.75
CA SER A 169 1.78 -7.21 -20.72
C SER A 169 2.98 -6.72 -19.89
N SER A 170 3.01 -5.44 -19.52
CA SER A 170 4.00 -4.80 -18.67
C SER A 170 3.54 -4.50 -17.24
N GLY A 171 2.29 -4.84 -16.85
CA GLY A 171 1.72 -4.39 -15.58
C GLY A 171 2.47 -4.90 -14.35
N SER A 172 2.84 -6.17 -14.36
CA SER A 172 3.66 -6.78 -13.30
C SER A 172 5.06 -6.17 -13.19
N GLN A 173 5.62 -5.75 -14.33
CA GLN A 173 6.89 -5.03 -14.39
C GLN A 173 6.74 -3.62 -13.83
N MET A 174 5.69 -2.90 -14.21
CA MET A 174 5.40 -1.54 -13.74
C MET A 174 5.25 -1.53 -12.22
N LEU A 175 4.47 -2.46 -11.66
CA LEU A 175 4.33 -2.62 -10.21
C LEU A 175 5.68 -2.97 -9.55
N THR A 176 6.45 -3.88 -10.15
CA THR A 176 7.76 -4.26 -9.63
C THR A 176 8.72 -3.06 -9.59
N ASP A 177 8.78 -2.27 -10.66
CA ASP A 177 9.65 -1.10 -10.78
C ASP A 177 9.25 -0.04 -9.76
N LEU A 178 7.97 0.30 -9.73
CA LEU A 178 7.39 1.27 -8.81
C LEU A 178 7.70 0.93 -7.35
N VAL A 179 7.41 -0.30 -6.89
CA VAL A 179 7.67 -0.65 -5.48
C VAL A 179 9.17 -0.71 -5.21
N THR A 180 9.97 -1.22 -6.14
CA THR A 180 11.43 -1.30 -5.95
C THR A 180 12.07 0.09 -5.86
N GLU A 181 11.63 1.04 -6.69
CA GLU A 181 12.12 2.41 -6.64
C GLU A 181 11.79 3.09 -5.31
N GLU A 182 10.58 2.91 -4.77
CA GLU A 182 10.20 3.51 -3.49
C GLU A 182 10.92 2.87 -2.30
N ILE A 183 11.20 1.55 -2.33
CA ILE A 183 12.10 0.91 -1.34
C ILE A 183 13.48 1.57 -1.37
N LEU A 184 14.08 1.68 -2.55
CA LEU A 184 15.44 2.19 -2.70
C LEU A 184 15.55 3.68 -2.35
N ARG A 185 14.54 4.47 -2.74
CA ARG A 185 14.43 5.88 -2.37
C ARG A 185 14.40 6.06 -0.87
N ASN A 186 13.62 5.23 -0.17
CA ASN A 186 13.48 5.28 1.27
C ASN A 186 14.76 4.83 1.99
N VAL A 187 15.31 3.66 1.63
CA VAL A 187 16.56 3.14 2.23
C VAL A 187 17.73 4.11 2.04
N GLY A 188 17.84 4.76 0.89
CA GLY A 188 18.89 5.74 0.63
C GLY A 188 18.66 7.11 1.27
N GLY A 189 17.45 7.38 1.75
CA GLY A 189 17.02 8.69 2.26
C GLY A 189 17.32 9.84 1.29
N SER A 190 17.45 11.05 1.82
CA SER A 190 17.78 12.25 1.04
C SER A 190 19.18 12.21 0.43
N SER A 191 20.10 11.40 0.98
CA SER A 191 21.50 11.37 0.59
C SER A 191 21.80 10.49 -0.63
N LYS A 192 21.18 9.30 -0.69
CA LYS A 192 21.49 8.26 -1.69
C LYS A 192 20.25 7.74 -2.42
N GLY A 193 19.04 8.11 -1.99
CA GLY A 193 17.80 7.56 -2.56
C GLY A 193 17.72 7.71 -4.09
N ASN A 194 18.02 8.90 -4.62
CA ASN A 194 18.04 9.13 -6.06
C ASN A 194 19.11 8.30 -6.78
N ALA A 195 20.33 8.23 -6.24
CA ALA A 195 21.42 7.45 -6.82
C ALA A 195 21.09 5.94 -6.86
N LEU A 196 20.42 5.41 -5.83
CA LEU A 196 19.98 4.01 -5.80
C LEU A 196 18.89 3.74 -6.85
N VAL A 197 17.93 4.66 -7.01
CA VAL A 197 16.91 4.57 -8.07
C VAL A 197 17.53 4.64 -9.46
N GLU A 198 18.53 5.50 -9.68
CA GLU A 198 19.27 5.55 -10.95
C GLU A 198 20.05 4.27 -11.21
N ALA A 199 20.72 3.71 -10.20
CA ALA A 199 21.39 2.42 -10.30
C ALA A 199 20.43 1.28 -10.64
N TYR A 200 19.22 1.31 -10.06
CA TYR A 200 18.13 0.39 -10.40
C TYR A 200 17.75 0.52 -11.88
N ARG A 201 17.42 1.73 -12.33
CA ARG A 201 17.02 1.99 -13.73
C ARG A 201 18.11 1.63 -14.73
N LYS A 202 19.38 1.89 -14.41
CA LYS A 202 20.51 1.49 -15.27
C LYS A 202 20.63 -0.03 -15.42
N LYS A 203 20.28 -0.78 -14.37
CA LYS A 203 20.44 -2.25 -14.33
C LYS A 203 19.22 -3.02 -14.81
N PHE A 204 18.02 -2.54 -14.48
CA PHE A 204 16.75 -3.23 -14.70
C PHE A 204 15.75 -2.44 -15.55
N GLY A 205 15.99 -1.14 -15.72
CA GLY A 205 15.19 -0.34 -16.63
C GLY A 205 15.40 -0.85 -18.04
N LYS A 206 14.30 -1.04 -18.78
CA LYS A 206 14.38 -1.21 -20.22
C LYS A 206 15.01 0.08 -20.78
N SER A 207 15.88 -0.04 -21.79
CA SER A 207 16.04 1.06 -22.74
C SER A 207 14.65 1.28 -23.34
N TYR A 208 13.88 2.23 -22.81
CA TYR A 208 12.74 2.75 -23.51
C TYR A 208 13.32 3.56 -24.67
N ALA A 209 13.72 2.85 -25.73
CA ALA A 209 13.94 3.45 -27.02
C ALA A 209 12.57 3.99 -27.44
N GLN A 210 12.43 5.31 -27.37
CA GLN A 210 11.68 6.03 -28.38
C GLN A 210 12.64 6.31 -29.54
#